data_AF-A0A4S2RA18-F1
#
_entry.id   AF-A0A4S2RA18-F1
#
_cell.length_a   1.000
_cell.length_b   1.000
_cell.length_c   1.000
_cell.angle_alpha   90.00
_cell.angle_beta   90.00
_cell.angle_gamma   90.00
#
_symmetry.space_group_name_H-M   'P 1'
#
loop_
_entity.id
_entity.type
_entity.pdbx_description
1 polymer ?
#
loop_
_entity_poly.entity_id
_entity_poly.type
_entity_poly.pdbx_seq_one_letter_code
_entity_poly.pdbx_strand_id
1 'polypeptide(L)'
;MPQSALLRGAAAEAHGLAAELARRAQLLEFPGRDPRPLPEAGPFAAGDQLSVAGHDLAVALADSGTREQLTEVLRLVTEVGAKL
;
A
#
# COMPACT_ATOMS: atom_id res chain seq x y z
N MET A 1 8.80 20.73 -17.00
CA MET A 1 7.47 20.50 -17.59
C MET A 1 6.47 20.10 -16.51
N PRO A 2 5.27 20.71 -16.44
CA PRO A 2 4.26 20.48 -15.39
C PRO A 2 3.80 19.02 -15.29
N GLN A 3 3.72 18.30 -16.40
CA GLN A 3 3.36 16.88 -16.45
C GLN A 3 4.30 15.99 -15.62
N SER A 4 5.58 16.35 -15.51
CA SER A 4 6.57 15.61 -14.71
C SER A 4 6.39 15.80 -13.20
N ALA A 5 5.81 16.94 -12.77
CA ALA A 5 5.52 17.18 -11.36
C ALA A 5 4.26 16.42 -10.91
N LEU A 6 3.22 16.38 -11.75
CA LEU A 6 2.02 15.59 -11.51
C LEU A 6 2.32 14.08 -11.41
N LEU A 7 3.12 13.54 -12.33
CA LEU A 7 3.53 12.12 -12.29
C LEU A 7 4.32 11.77 -11.01
N ARG A 8 5.18 12.66 -10.53
CA ARG A 8 5.90 12.45 -9.26
C ARG A 8 4.96 12.51 -8.05
N GLY A 9 3.96 13.38 -8.08
CA GLY A 9 2.92 13.45 -7.04
C GLY A 9 2.14 12.14 -6.95
N ALA A 10 1.60 11.66 -8.07
CA ALA A 10 0.88 10.40 -8.13
C ALA A 10 1.75 9.20 -7.71
N ALA A 11 3.02 9.16 -8.13
CA ALA A 11 3.95 8.13 -7.72
C ALA A 11 4.23 8.14 -6.21
N ALA A 12 4.37 9.33 -5.61
CA ALA A 12 4.57 9.47 -4.17
C ALA A 12 3.34 9.01 -3.37
N GLU A 13 2.13 9.37 -3.82
CA GLU A 13 0.89 8.90 -3.20
C GLU A 13 0.72 7.39 -3.33
N ALA A 14 0.99 6.83 -4.51
CA ALA A 14 0.94 5.38 -4.74
C ALA A 14 1.97 4.63 -3.88
N HIS A 15 3.20 5.15 -3.75
CA HIS A 15 4.22 4.57 -2.89
C HIS A 15 3.82 4.64 -1.40
N GLY A 16 3.26 5.77 -0.95
CA GLY A 16 2.76 5.93 0.42
C GLY A 16 1.66 4.92 0.76
N LEU A 17 0.72 4.70 -0.17
CA LEU A 17 -0.29 3.64 -0.02
C LEU A 17 0.36 2.26 0.01
N ALA A 18 1.25 1.94 -0.93
CA ALA A 18 1.95 0.66 -0.98
C ALA A 18 2.69 0.35 0.34
N ALA A 19 3.38 1.35 0.91
CA ALA A 19 4.09 1.20 2.18
C ALA A 19 3.15 0.88 3.35
N GLU A 20 1.98 1.54 3.42
CA GLU A 20 0.99 1.26 4.45
C GLU A 20 0.35 -0.13 4.30
N LEU A 21 0.05 -0.56 3.06
CA LEU A 21 -0.47 -1.91 2.79
C LEU A 21 0.56 -2.97 3.19
N ALA A 22 1.83 -2.81 2.79
CA ALA A 22 2.91 -3.72 3.14
C ALA A 22 3.17 -3.79 4.66
N ARG A 23 3.04 -2.66 5.37
CA ARG A 23 3.15 -2.62 6.83
C ARG A 23 2.04 -3.42 7.50
N ARG A 24 0.79 -3.28 7.03
CA ARG A 24 -0.35 -4.04 7.56
C ARG A 24 -0.23 -5.54 7.29
N ALA A 25 0.21 -5.92 6.09
CA ALA A 25 0.46 -7.32 5.74
C ALA A 25 1.48 -7.93 6.72
N GLN A 26 2.62 -7.27 6.90
CA GLN A 26 3.66 -7.73 7.82
C GLN A 26 3.19 -7.87 9.28
N LEU A 27 2.31 -6.98 9.77
CA LEU A 27 1.77 -7.08 11.13
C LEU A 27 0.83 -8.28 11.31
N LEU A 28 0.09 -8.65 10.25
CA LEU A 28 -0.77 -9.83 10.26
C LEU A 28 0.06 -11.12 10.16
N GLU A 29 1.04 -11.16 9.25
CA GLU A 29 1.86 -12.34 9.00
C GLU A 29 2.91 -12.59 10.09
N PHE A 30 3.43 -11.53 10.70
CA PHE A 30 4.49 -11.60 11.70
C PHE A 30 4.13 -10.82 12.97
N PRO A 31 3.11 -11.25 13.74
CA PRO A 31 2.72 -10.57 14.98
C PRO A 31 3.90 -10.39 15.94
N GLY A 32 4.06 -9.18 16.48
CA GLY A 32 5.13 -8.85 17.43
C GLY A 32 6.50 -8.57 16.79
N ARG A 33 6.61 -8.57 15.46
CA ARG A 33 7.82 -8.09 14.76
C ARG A 33 7.61 -6.67 14.24
N ASP A 34 8.66 -5.87 14.33
CA ASP A 34 8.66 -4.54 13.71
C ASP A 34 8.60 -4.69 12.17
N PRO A 35 7.63 -4.04 11.50
CA PRO A 35 7.54 -4.07 10.05
C PRO A 35 8.77 -3.46 9.39
N ARG A 36 9.27 -4.10 8.34
CA ARG A 36 10.33 -3.55 7.50
C ARG A 36 9.75 -2.47 6.59
N PRO A 37 10.45 -1.33 6.43
CA PRO A 37 9.99 -0.27 5.54
C PRO A 37 10.00 -0.73 4.08
N LEU A 38 9.00 -0.31 3.31
CA LEU A 38 9.01 -0.50 1.86
C LEU A 38 10.03 0.48 1.25
N PRO A 39 11.00 0.02 0.45
CA PRO A 39 11.99 0.91 -0.15
C PRO A 39 11.33 1.83 -1.17
N GLU A 40 11.72 3.11 -1.17
CA GLU A 40 11.33 4.04 -2.22
C GLU A 40 11.86 3.52 -3.57
N ALA A 41 10.96 3.37 -4.53
CA ALA A 41 11.31 3.01 -5.89
C ALA A 41 10.93 4.16 -6.83
N GLY A 42 11.61 4.24 -7.98
CA GLY A 42 11.34 5.27 -8.97
C GLY A 42 9.87 5.27 -9.42
N PRO A 43 9.39 6.37 -10.04
CA PRO A 43 7.96 6.58 -10.32
C PRO A 43 7.31 5.48 -11.16
N PHE A 44 8.08 4.73 -11.93
CA PHE A 44 7.60 3.62 -12.75
C PHE A 44 7.32 2.34 -11.96
N ALA A 45 7.92 2.17 -10.78
CA ALA A 45 7.75 0.98 -9.94
C ALA A 45 6.65 1.15 -8.87
N ALA A 46 6.13 2.36 -8.66
CA ALA A 46 5.13 2.62 -7.63
C ALA A 46 3.83 1.83 -7.85
N GLY A 47 3.41 1.64 -9.10
CA GLY A 47 2.24 0.82 -9.45
C GLY A 47 2.46 -0.66 -9.17
N ASP A 48 3.64 -1.19 -9.47
CA ASP A 48 4.01 -2.58 -9.17
C ASP A 48 4.07 -2.80 -7.66
N GLN A 49 4.70 -1.89 -6.92
CA GLN A 49 4.76 -1.92 -5.46
C GLN A 49 3.37 -1.91 -4.83
N LEU A 50 2.48 -1.05 -5.32
CA LEU A 50 1.11 -0.99 -4.83
C LEU A 50 0.36 -2.29 -5.09
N SER A 51 0.53 -2.87 -6.29
CA SER A 51 -0.12 -4.12 -6.68
C SER A 51 0.36 -5.31 -5.85
N VAL A 52 1.68 -5.43 -5.63
CA VAL A 52 2.27 -6.48 -4.78
C VAL A 52 1.85 -6.32 -3.33
N ALA A 53 1.99 -5.12 -2.76
CA ALA A 53 1.61 -4.88 -1.36
C ALA A 53 0.11 -5.09 -1.10
N GLY A 54 -0.74 -4.73 -2.08
CA GLY A 54 -2.17 -5.01 -2.02
C GLY A 54 -2.50 -6.49 -2.08
N HIS A 55 -1.80 -7.26 -2.92
CA HIS A 55 -1.93 -8.71 -2.98
C HIS A 55 -1.52 -9.37 -1.66
N ASP A 56 -0.35 -9.03 -1.14
CA ASP A 56 0.18 -9.59 0.11
C ASP A 56 -0.79 -9.33 1.28
N LEU A 57 -1.30 -8.10 1.38
CA LEU A 57 -2.30 -7.77 2.40
C LEU A 57 -3.61 -8.53 2.21
N ALA A 58 -4.08 -8.73 0.98
CA ALA A 58 -5.30 -9.48 0.72
C ALA A 58 -5.15 -10.95 1.16
N VAL A 59 -3.98 -11.55 0.91
CA VAL A 59 -3.65 -12.91 1.37
C VAL A 59 -3.59 -12.95 2.91
N ALA A 60 -2.90 -12.02 3.55
CA ALA A 60 -2.78 -11.97 5.01
C ALA A 60 -4.12 -11.73 5.71
N LEU A 61 -4.99 -10.88 5.14
CA LEU A 61 -6.35 -10.64 5.65
C LEU A 61 -7.25 -11.86 5.49
N ALA A 62 -7.12 -12.61 4.39
CA ALA A 62 -7.89 -13.83 4.17
C ALA A 62 -7.51 -14.94 5.17
N ASP A 63 -6.24 -14.99 5.58
CA ASP A 63 -5.74 -15.97 6.53
C ASP A 63 -6.09 -15.61 7.99
N SER A 64 -5.76 -14.39 8.41
CA SER A 64 -5.75 -14.00 9.84
C SER A 64 -6.43 -12.65 10.13
N GLY A 65 -7.05 -12.02 9.13
CA GLY A 65 -7.67 -10.70 9.25
C GLY A 65 -9.10 -10.70 9.79
N THR A 66 -9.56 -9.53 10.21
CA THR A 66 -10.96 -9.27 10.58
C THR A 66 -11.71 -8.48 9.51
N ARG A 67 -13.05 -8.51 9.58
CA ARG A 67 -13.91 -7.72 8.67
C ARG A 67 -13.71 -6.22 8.85
N GLU A 68 -13.43 -5.78 10.08
CA GLU A 68 -13.15 -4.39 10.41
C GLU A 68 -11.84 -3.95 9.75
N GLN A 69 -10.80 -4.78 9.82
CA GLN A 69 -9.53 -4.52 9.14
C GLN A 69 -9.70 -4.44 7.62
N LEU A 70 -10.49 -5.33 7.02
CA LEU A 70 -10.81 -5.27 5.59
C LEU A 70 -11.54 -3.96 5.24
N THR A 71 -12.52 -3.56 6.05
CA THR A 71 -13.29 -2.33 5.84
C THR A 71 -12.38 -1.08 5.90
N GLU A 72 -11.48 -1.03 6.88
CA GLU A 72 -10.49 0.04 7.04
C GLU A 72 -9.57 0.13 5.81
N VAL A 73 -9.12 -1.01 5.29
CA VAL A 73 -8.26 -1.08 4.11
C VAL A 73 -9.00 -0.63 2.86
N LEU A 74 -10.23 -1.07 2.65
CA LEU A 74 -11.06 -0.65 1.51
C LEU A 74 -11.33 0.87 1.54
N ARG A 75 -11.60 1.43 2.73
CA ARG A 75 -11.74 2.87 2.93
C ARG A 75 -10.46 3.61 2.51
N LEU A 76 -9.30 3.18 3.03
CA LEU A 76 -8.00 3.77 2.72
C LEU A 76 -7.70 3.74 1.20
N VAL A 77 -7.87 2.58 0.57
CA VAL A 77 -7.62 2.41 -0.87
C VAL A 77 -8.55 3.29 -1.69
N THR A 78 -9.82 3.40 -1.31
CA THR A 78 -10.79 4.26 -2.00
C THR A 78 -10.42 5.74 -1.89
N GLU A 79 -10.01 6.19 -0.69
CA GLU A 79 -9.64 7.59 -0.44
C GLU A 79 -8.38 8.01 -1.19
N VAL A 80 -7.36 7.14 -1.25
CA VAL A 80 -6.14 7.43 -2.01
C VAL A 80 -6.37 7.25 -3.50
N GLY A 81 -7.09 6.21 -3.92
CA GLY A 81 -7.42 5.96 -5.31
C GLY A 81 -8.21 7.09 -5.96
N ALA A 82 -8.98 7.86 -5.19
CA ALA A 82 -9.67 9.06 -5.68
C ALA A 82 -8.74 10.25 -5.99
N LYS A 83 -7.46 10.18 -5.60
CA LYS A 83 -6.44 11.24 -5.79
C LYS A 83 -5.42 10.90 -6.87
N LEU A 84 -5.30 9.62 -7.23
CA LEU A 84 -4.42 9.10 -8.28
C LEU A 84 -5.07 9.25 -9.66
#